data_AF-A0A366H4J8-F1
#
_entry.id   AF-A0A366H4J8-F1
#
_cell.length_a   1.000
_cell.length_b   1.000
_cell.length_c   1.000
_cell.angle_alpha   90.00
_cell.angle_beta   90.00
_cell.angle_gamma   90.00
#
_symmetry.space_group_name_H-M   'P 1'
#
loop_
_entity.id
_entity.type
_entity.pdbx_description
1 polymer ?
#
loop_
_entity_poly.entity_id
_entity_poly.type
_entity_poly.pdbx_seq_one_letter_code
_entity_poly.pdbx_strand_id
1 'polypeptide(L)'
;MSRRTKLIILGIFLVLLSIPGIYLFLTWEVEKPLRFRLVGKELESIIGTAESGDFVRIEVINTTATGVEMTAAGVEDGDAPPGTTFAGIIHHMDARPLPGSSASESMLSAHGHFIFFMKLEKTDNPVNQQNLRIAYGYLTRSKRRALALHDAIEPYLPKFLEGRIPLPVESYEQTLLEPAP
;
A
#
# COMPACT_ATOMS: atom_id res chain seq x y z
N MET A 1 5.03 -41.64 27.99
CA MET A 1 4.08 -40.55 28.33
C MET A 1 2.65 -41.07 28.33
N SER A 2 1.85 -40.68 29.32
CA SER A 2 0.42 -41.03 29.38
C SER A 2 -0.37 -40.40 28.23
N ARG A 3 -1.43 -41.07 27.77
CA ARG A 3 -2.39 -40.54 26.77
C ARG A 3 -2.94 -39.17 27.19
N ARG A 4 -3.14 -38.97 28.51
CA ARG A 4 -3.62 -37.71 29.09
C ARG A 4 -2.65 -36.55 28.85
N THR A 5 -1.35 -36.77 29.07
CA THR A 5 -0.32 -35.74 28.85
C THR A 5 -0.24 -35.31 27.39
N LYS A 6 -0.37 -36.24 26.44
CA LYS A 6 -0.36 -35.91 25.01
C LYS A 6 -1.52 -34.99 24.61
N LEU A 7 -2.73 -35.24 25.14
CA LEU A 7 -3.89 -34.40 24.86
C LEU A 7 -3.76 -32.98 25.44
N ILE A 8 -3.21 -32.86 26.66
CA ILE A 8 -2.96 -31.56 27.27
C ILE A 8 -1.97 -30.76 26.45
N ILE A 9 -0.85 -31.39 26.06
CA ILE A 9 0.16 -30.73 25.21
C ILE A 9 -0.46 -30.32 23.88
N LEU A 10 -1.23 -31.19 23.22
CA LEU A 10 -1.91 -30.86 21.97
C LEU A 10 -2.87 -29.67 22.12
N GLY A 11 -3.66 -29.63 23.19
CA GLY A 11 -4.58 -28.53 23.47
C GLY A 11 -3.84 -27.20 23.65
N ILE A 12 -2.74 -27.20 24.41
CA ILE A 12 -1.90 -26.01 24.59
C ILE A 12 -1.31 -25.55 23.25
N PHE A 13 -0.81 -26.47 22.44
CA PHE A 13 -0.28 -26.15 21.10
C PHE A 13 -1.36 -25.54 20.20
N LEU A 14 -2.58 -26.07 20.20
CA LEU A 14 -3.68 -25.52 19.40
C LEU A 14 -4.07 -24.11 19.86
N VAL A 15 -4.11 -23.85 21.16
CA VAL A 15 -4.39 -22.51 21.71
C VAL A 15 -3.25 -21.54 21.37
N LEU A 16 -2.00 -21.97 21.48
CA LEU A 16 -0.86 -21.14 21.09
C LEU A 16 -0.84 -20.86 19.58
N LEU A 17 -1.32 -21.79 18.75
CA LEU A 17 -1.38 -21.63 17.30
C LEU A 17 -2.58 -20.77 16.86
N SER A 18 -3.67 -20.75 17.63
CA SER A 18 -4.85 -19.95 17.28
C SER A 18 -4.58 -18.44 17.39
N ILE A 19 -3.76 -18.01 18.35
CA ILE A 19 -3.39 -16.59 18.53
C ILE A 19 -2.74 -15.99 17.26
N PRO A 20 -1.63 -16.52 16.71
CA PRO A 20 -1.05 -15.99 15.48
C PRO A 20 -1.96 -16.21 14.27
N GLY A 21 -2.75 -17.30 14.23
CA GLY A 21 -3.71 -17.53 13.16
C GLY A 21 -4.79 -16.46 13.08
N ILE A 22 -5.39 -16.10 14.22
CA ILE A 22 -6.37 -15.01 14.33
C ILE A 22 -5.73 -13.67 13.98
N TYR A 23 -4.52 -13.40 14.49
CA TYR A 23 -3.82 -12.15 14.17
C TYR A 23 -3.52 -12.01 12.67
N LEU A 24 -3.08 -13.10 12.04
CA LEU A 24 -2.81 -13.11 10.61
C LEU A 24 -4.12 -12.85 9.83
N PHE A 25 -5.21 -13.52 10.20
CA PHE A 25 -6.52 -13.31 9.59
C PHE A 25 -7.00 -11.85 9.69
N LEU A 26 -6.92 -11.25 10.89
CA LEU A 26 -7.35 -9.86 11.12
C LEU A 26 -6.47 -8.81 10.42
N THR A 27 -5.21 -9.13 10.12
CA THR A 27 -4.27 -8.19 9.46
C THR A 27 -4.06 -8.48 7.99
N TRP A 28 -4.70 -9.54 7.46
CA TRP A 28 -4.55 -9.94 6.07
C TRP A 28 -5.32 -9.02 5.13
N GLU A 29 -6.61 -8.82 5.40
CA GLU A 29 -7.48 -7.93 4.65
C GLU A 29 -7.97 -6.82 5.56
N VAL A 30 -7.46 -5.62 5.31
CA VAL A 30 -7.93 -4.42 6.00
C VAL A 30 -8.64 -3.57 4.96
N GLU A 31 -9.92 -3.30 5.19
CA GLU A 31 -10.72 -2.44 4.31
C GLU A 31 -10.25 -0.98 4.47
N LYS A 32 -9.91 -0.33 3.34
CA LYS A 32 -9.55 1.11 3.25
C LYS A 32 -8.53 1.55 4.31
N PRO A 33 -7.32 0.99 4.31
CA PRO A 33 -6.33 1.26 5.36
C PRO A 33 -5.76 2.68 5.30
N LEU A 34 -5.77 3.32 4.13
CA LEU A 34 -5.19 4.63 3.89
C LEU A 34 -6.29 5.67 3.68
N ARG A 35 -6.12 6.83 4.31
CA ARG A 35 -6.87 8.05 4.02
C ARG A 35 -5.95 9.04 3.34
N PHE A 36 -6.54 9.81 2.43
CA PHE A 36 -5.80 10.79 1.65
C PHE A 36 -6.42 12.15 1.84
N ARG A 37 -5.57 13.16 2.03
CA ARG A 37 -5.98 14.55 2.23
C ARG A 37 -5.22 15.46 1.28
N LEU A 38 -5.94 16.37 0.64
CA LEU A 38 -5.33 17.41 -0.17
C LEU A 38 -4.86 18.55 0.74
N VAL A 39 -3.55 18.63 0.95
CA VAL A 39 -2.92 19.64 1.82
C VAL A 39 -2.80 20.99 1.11
N GLY A 40 -2.61 20.97 -0.21
CA GLY A 40 -2.51 22.20 -0.99
C GLY A 40 -2.12 21.97 -2.45
N LYS A 41 -2.22 23.05 -3.22
CA LYS A 41 -1.62 23.19 -4.56
C LYS A 41 -0.39 24.05 -4.40
N GLU A 42 0.79 23.49 -4.62
CA GLU A 42 1.99 24.30 -4.82
C GLU A 42 2.10 24.53 -6.32
N LEU A 43 1.82 25.78 -6.75
CA LEU A 43 1.99 26.21 -8.14
C LEU A 43 3.46 26.50 -8.47
N GLU A 44 4.37 26.28 -7.53
CA GLU A 44 5.77 26.65 -7.68
C GLU A 44 6.59 25.48 -8.22
N SER A 45 7.31 25.78 -9.31
CA SER A 45 8.42 25.01 -9.85
C SER A 45 9.21 24.37 -8.71
N ILE A 46 9.13 23.05 -8.58
CA ILE A 46 10.06 22.31 -7.73
C ILE A 46 11.45 22.69 -8.24
N ILE A 47 12.19 23.37 -7.36
CA ILE A 47 13.41 24.14 -7.64
C ILE A 47 14.38 23.29 -8.47
N GLY A 48 14.54 23.62 -9.75
CA GLY A 48 15.62 23.11 -10.61
C GLY A 48 15.22 22.25 -11.81
N THR A 49 13.95 21.86 -11.97
CA THR A 49 13.48 21.16 -13.19
C THR A 49 12.64 22.08 -14.05
N ALA A 50 13.01 22.25 -15.32
CA ALA A 50 12.33 23.11 -16.30
C ALA A 50 10.90 22.63 -16.67
N GLU A 51 10.40 21.57 -16.04
CA GLU A 51 9.05 21.08 -16.21
C GLU A 51 8.10 21.84 -15.29
N SER A 52 7.49 22.90 -15.82
CA SER A 52 6.33 23.54 -15.19
C SER A 52 5.14 22.58 -15.28
N GLY A 53 4.74 21.98 -14.16
CA GLY A 53 3.55 21.16 -14.04
C GLY A 53 2.78 21.54 -12.77
N ASP A 54 1.46 21.33 -12.77
CA ASP A 54 0.66 21.53 -11.58
C ASP A 54 0.92 20.37 -10.62
N PHE A 55 1.49 20.64 -9.45
CA PHE A 55 1.70 19.64 -8.41
C PHE A 55 0.62 19.76 -7.33
N VAL A 56 0.09 18.60 -6.92
CA VAL A 56 -0.77 18.50 -5.74
C VAL A 56 0.00 17.86 -4.60
N ARG A 57 -0.14 18.45 -3.42
CA ARG A 57 0.44 17.94 -2.19
C ARG A 57 -0.60 17.12 -1.45
N ILE A 58 -0.36 15.82 -1.35
CA ILE A 58 -1.29 14.85 -0.76
C ILE A 58 -0.66 14.28 0.51
N GLU A 59 -1.38 14.40 1.62
CA GLU A 59 -1.07 13.70 2.86
C GLU A 59 -1.74 12.33 2.85
N VAL A 60 -0.98 11.29 3.14
CA VAL A 60 -1.47 9.92 3.33
C VAL A 60 -1.40 9.58 4.79
N ILE A 61 -2.50 9.07 5.32
CA ILE A 61 -2.61 8.65 6.72
C ILE A 61 -2.98 7.18 6.74
N ASN A 62 -2.11 6.36 7.34
CA ASN A 62 -2.46 4.99 7.68
C ASN A 62 -3.39 5.02 8.90
N THR A 63 -4.59 4.46 8.76
CA THR A 63 -5.59 4.43 9.84
C THR A 63 -5.60 3.13 10.62
N THR A 64 -4.71 2.20 10.28
CA THR A 64 -4.69 0.85 10.81
C THR A 64 -3.63 0.67 11.88
N ALA A 65 -3.82 -0.38 12.69
CA ALA A 65 -2.85 -0.81 13.70
C ALA A 65 -1.63 -1.57 13.14
N THR A 66 -1.55 -1.77 11.82
CA THR A 66 -0.45 -2.46 11.15
C THR A 66 0.26 -1.53 10.16
N GLY A 67 1.50 -1.86 9.81
CA GLY A 67 2.21 -1.14 8.76
C GLY A 67 1.60 -1.45 7.39
N VAL A 68 1.56 -0.45 6.52
CA VAL A 68 1.02 -0.57 5.16
C VAL A 68 2.05 0.00 4.18
N GLU A 69 2.42 -0.78 3.19
CA GLU A 69 3.25 -0.36 2.07
C GLU A 69 2.32 0.09 0.94
N MET A 70 2.44 1.35 0.52
CA MET A 70 1.75 1.85 -0.66
C MET A 70 2.59 1.50 -1.89
N THR A 71 2.04 0.68 -2.78
CA THR A 71 2.74 0.13 -3.94
C THR A 71 2.47 0.93 -5.21
N ALA A 72 1.26 1.49 -5.31
CA ALA A 72 0.87 2.40 -6.37
C ALA A 72 -0.11 3.44 -5.83
N ALA A 73 -0.10 4.65 -6.40
CA ALA A 73 -1.15 5.62 -6.19
C ALA A 73 -1.35 6.44 -7.46
N GLY A 74 -2.59 6.73 -7.80
CA GLY A 74 -2.95 7.59 -8.90
C GLY A 74 -4.18 8.43 -8.58
N VAL A 75 -4.19 9.67 -9.08
CA VAL A 75 -5.36 10.56 -8.99
C VAL A 75 -6.23 10.31 -10.21
N GLU A 76 -7.50 10.04 -9.95
CA GLU A 76 -8.57 9.88 -10.94
C GLU A 76 -9.54 11.06 -10.79
N ASP A 77 -9.99 11.61 -11.91
CA ASP A 77 -11.15 12.49 -11.94
C ASP A 77 -12.40 11.62 -11.80
N GLY A 78 -13.24 11.90 -10.80
CA GLY A 78 -14.46 11.15 -10.55
C GLY A 78 -15.48 11.22 -11.69
N ASP A 79 -15.35 12.17 -12.61
CA ASP A 79 -16.18 12.29 -13.81
C ASP A 79 -15.60 11.54 -15.03
N ALA A 80 -14.33 11.10 -14.96
CA ALA A 80 -13.70 10.33 -16.03
C ALA A 80 -14.11 8.85 -15.98
N PRO A 81 -14.03 8.13 -17.12
CA PRO A 81 -14.22 6.68 -17.13
C PRO A 81 -13.23 5.99 -16.14
N PRO A 82 -13.66 4.94 -15.42
CA PRO A 82 -12.78 4.20 -14.51
C PRO A 82 -11.48 3.76 -15.19
N GLY A 83 -10.35 3.92 -14.51
CA GLY A 83 -9.02 3.61 -15.04
C GLY A 83 -8.35 4.75 -15.81
N THR A 84 -9.00 5.91 -15.97
CA THR A 84 -8.36 7.11 -16.51
C THR A 84 -7.56 7.79 -15.41
N THR A 85 -6.26 7.48 -15.34
CA THR A 85 -5.35 8.07 -14.34
C THR A 85 -4.77 9.39 -14.89
N PHE A 86 -4.95 10.48 -14.14
CA PHE A 86 -4.45 11.81 -14.50
C PHE A 86 -3.03 12.06 -14.01
N ALA A 87 -2.63 11.30 -13.01
CA ALA A 87 -1.35 11.42 -12.36
C ALA A 87 -1.08 10.11 -11.62
N GLY A 88 0.08 9.51 -11.84
CA GLY A 88 0.46 8.27 -11.18
C GLY A 88 1.80 8.43 -10.50
N ILE A 89 1.86 8.06 -9.22
CA ILE A 89 3.11 7.56 -8.65
C ILE A 89 3.14 6.08 -9.01
N ILE A 90 3.74 5.80 -10.17
CA ILE A 90 4.14 4.44 -10.48
C ILE A 90 5.51 4.29 -9.83
N HIS A 91 5.56 3.68 -8.64
CA HIS A 91 6.80 3.07 -8.18
C HIS A 91 7.06 1.85 -9.07
N HIS A 92 7.45 2.11 -10.32
CA HIS A 92 7.91 1.05 -11.21
C HIS A 92 9.19 0.51 -10.60
N MET A 93 9.22 -0.81 -10.42
CA MET A 93 10.34 -1.60 -9.88
C MET A 93 11.70 -1.38 -10.57
N ASP A 94 11.76 -0.56 -11.63
CA ASP A 94 12.98 -0.23 -12.40
C ASP A 94 13.48 1.22 -12.23
N ALA A 95 12.75 2.08 -11.51
CA ALA A 95 13.26 3.40 -11.18
C ALA A 95 14.34 3.26 -10.11
N ARG A 96 15.62 3.41 -10.51
CA ARG A 96 16.74 3.48 -9.57
C ARG A 96 16.36 4.43 -8.43
N PRO A 97 16.43 3.99 -7.16
CA PRO A 97 16.13 4.85 -6.03
C PRO A 97 16.97 6.12 -6.15
N LEU A 98 16.31 7.27 -5.99
CA LEU A 98 17.02 8.54 -5.89
C LEU A 98 18.09 8.40 -4.79
N PRO A 99 19.33 8.87 -4.98
CA PRO A 99 20.36 8.78 -3.96
C PRO A 99 19.86 9.43 -2.66
N GLY A 100 19.61 8.62 -1.62
CA GLY A 100 19.07 9.07 -0.35
C GLY A 100 17.60 8.70 -0.09
N SER A 101 16.83 8.31 -1.10
CA SER A 101 15.52 7.68 -0.91
C SER A 101 15.74 6.19 -0.67
N SER A 102 15.70 5.80 0.61
CA SER A 102 15.65 4.39 0.96
C SER A 102 14.34 3.83 0.41
N ALA A 103 14.39 2.74 -0.34
CA ALA A 103 13.20 1.97 -0.74
C ALA A 103 12.29 1.54 0.44
N SER A 104 12.67 1.84 1.70
CA SER A 104 11.85 1.73 2.90
C SER A 104 10.86 2.90 3.12
N GLU A 105 10.90 3.99 2.35
CA GLU A 105 10.04 5.17 2.58
C GLU A 105 8.56 4.96 2.16
N SER A 106 8.23 3.90 1.43
CA SER A 106 6.83 3.58 1.07
C SER A 106 6.06 2.86 2.18
N MET A 107 6.73 2.43 3.26
CA MET A 107 6.10 1.75 4.39
C MET A 107 5.59 2.75 5.42
N LEU A 108 4.28 2.98 5.45
CA LEU A 108 3.64 3.71 6.52
C LEU A 108 3.59 2.85 7.78
N SER A 109 4.12 3.37 8.88
CA SER A 109 3.94 2.76 10.21
C SER A 109 2.46 2.75 10.60
N ALA A 110 2.09 1.91 11.57
CA ALA A 110 0.75 1.91 12.14
C ALA A 110 0.38 3.31 12.64
N HIS A 111 -0.78 3.83 12.23
CA HIS A 111 -1.21 5.21 12.51
C HIS A 111 -0.25 6.31 12.04
N GLY A 112 0.71 5.99 11.17
CA GLY A 112 1.66 6.93 10.60
C GLY A 112 1.06 7.74 9.46
N HIS A 113 1.73 8.83 9.10
CA HIS A 113 1.38 9.64 7.95
C HIS A 113 2.64 10.10 7.22
N PHE A 114 2.51 10.40 5.94
CA PHE A 114 3.55 11.08 5.15
C PHE A 114 2.90 11.95 4.09
N ILE A 115 3.67 12.86 3.52
CA ILE A 115 3.20 13.77 2.48
C ILE A 115 3.99 13.50 1.22
N PHE A 116 3.30 13.38 0.09
CA PHE A 116 3.93 13.27 -1.22
C PHE A 116 3.37 14.31 -2.18
N PHE A 117 4.13 14.56 -3.26
CA PHE A 117 3.74 15.42 -4.35
C PHE A 117 3.40 14.58 -5.56
N MET A 118 2.27 14.89 -6.20
CA MET A 118 1.88 14.24 -7.44
C MET A 118 1.75 15.29 -8.54
N LYS A 119 2.43 15.04 -9.65
CA LYS A 119 2.34 15.88 -10.84
C LYS A 119 1.03 15.57 -11.56
N LEU A 120 0.13 16.55 -11.66
CA LEU A 120 -1.04 16.42 -12.51
C LEU A 120 -0.61 16.55 -13.97
N GLU A 121 -0.97 15.58 -14.81
CA GLU A 121 -0.85 15.75 -16.25
C GLU A 121 -1.79 16.88 -16.69
N LYS A 122 -1.28 17.73 -17.58
CA LYS A 122 -2.02 18.90 -18.04
C LYS A 122 -3.25 18.44 -18.82
N THR A 123 -4.42 18.68 -18.25
CA THR A 123 -5.70 18.40 -18.91
C THR A 123 -6.25 19.66 -19.52
N ASP A 124 -6.91 19.54 -20.67
CA ASP A 124 -7.58 20.68 -21.32
C ASP A 124 -8.72 21.25 -20.45
N ASN A 125 -9.24 20.45 -19.52
CA ASN A 125 -10.27 20.84 -18.57
C ASN A 125 -9.68 21.15 -17.19
N PRO A 126 -10.14 22.20 -16.49
CA PRO A 126 -9.73 22.45 -15.11
C PRO A 126 -10.21 21.30 -14.22
N VAL A 127 -9.28 20.65 -13.54
CA VAL A 127 -9.55 19.53 -12.62
C VAL A 127 -10.47 19.99 -11.49
N ASN A 128 -11.66 19.38 -11.39
CA ASN A 128 -12.59 19.64 -10.29
C ASN A 128 -12.09 18.97 -9.00
N GLN A 129 -11.50 19.77 -8.12
CA GLN A 129 -10.89 19.28 -6.88
C GLN A 129 -11.87 18.55 -5.96
N GLN A 130 -13.16 18.86 -6.04
CA GLN A 130 -14.18 18.25 -5.17
C GLN A 130 -14.51 16.81 -5.57
N ASN A 131 -14.18 16.41 -6.80
CA ASN A 131 -14.47 15.08 -7.32
C ASN A 131 -13.20 14.24 -7.53
N LEU A 132 -12.07 14.69 -7.00
CA LEU A 132 -10.83 13.93 -7.10
C LEU A 132 -10.90 12.66 -6.26
N ARG A 133 -10.60 11.55 -6.91
CA ARG A 133 -10.44 10.24 -6.29
C ARG A 133 -8.98 9.84 -6.35
N ILE A 134 -8.56 9.04 -5.38
CA ILE A 134 -7.27 8.38 -5.42
C ILE A 134 -7.52 6.89 -5.53
N ALA A 135 -7.03 6.31 -6.62
CA ALA A 135 -6.88 4.88 -6.77
C ALA A 135 -5.49 4.49 -6.25
N TYR A 136 -5.39 3.48 -5.40
CA TYR A 136 -4.13 3.09 -4.82
C TYR A 136 -4.03 1.58 -4.61
N GLY A 137 -2.82 1.07 -4.80
CA GLY A 137 -2.42 -0.28 -4.46
C GLY A 137 -1.71 -0.28 -3.10
N TYR A 138 -1.93 -1.32 -2.31
CA TYR A 138 -1.20 -1.49 -1.05
C TYR A 138 -0.97 -2.96 -0.67
N LEU A 139 0.02 -3.14 0.20
CA LEU A 139 0.32 -4.39 0.89
C LEU A 139 0.42 -4.14 2.39
N THR A 140 -0.24 -4.95 3.21
CA THR A 140 0.00 -4.91 4.66
C THR A 140 1.38 -5.52 4.95
N ARG A 141 1.96 -5.14 6.11
CA ARG A 141 3.25 -5.70 6.57
C ARG A 141 3.24 -7.24 6.62
N SER A 142 2.11 -7.84 6.95
CA SER A 142 1.93 -9.29 6.96
C SER A 142 2.02 -9.89 5.55
N LYS A 143 1.32 -9.30 4.56
CA LYS A 143 1.41 -9.70 3.15
C LYS A 143 2.84 -9.54 2.61
N ARG A 144 3.49 -8.42 2.91
CA ARG A 144 4.88 -8.16 2.46
C ARG A 144 5.88 -9.18 3.02
N ARG A 145 5.74 -9.55 4.30
CA ARG A 145 6.57 -10.60 4.91
C ARG A 145 6.31 -11.96 4.31
N ALA A 146 5.05 -12.28 3.99
CA ALA A 146 4.71 -13.54 3.34
C ALA A 146 5.30 -13.63 1.92
N LEU A 147 5.28 -12.52 1.15
CA LEU A 147 5.98 -12.43 -0.15
C LEU A 147 7.49 -12.60 0.02
N ALA A 148 8.12 -11.88 0.93
CA ALA A 148 9.56 -12.01 1.17
C ALA A 148 9.97 -13.43 1.61
N LEU A 149 9.12 -14.09 2.41
CA LEU A 149 9.33 -15.48 2.78
C LEU A 149 9.20 -16.40 1.57
N HIS A 150 8.16 -16.20 0.74
CA HIS A 150 7.99 -16.94 -0.50
C HIS A 150 9.24 -16.84 -1.38
N ASP A 151 9.70 -15.62 -1.67
CA ASP A 151 10.87 -15.37 -2.53
C ASP A 151 12.14 -16.03 -1.96
N ALA A 152 12.28 -16.05 -0.63
CA ALA A 152 13.40 -16.69 0.04
C ALA A 152 13.37 -18.23 -0.06
N ILE A 153 12.18 -18.84 -0.08
CA ILE A 153 12.03 -20.31 -0.14
C ILE A 153 11.88 -20.84 -1.56
N GLU A 154 11.49 -20.01 -2.52
CA GLU A 154 11.20 -20.38 -3.90
C GLU A 154 12.32 -21.23 -4.55
N PRO A 155 13.62 -20.88 -4.43
CA PRO A 155 14.70 -21.68 -5.01
C PRO A 155 14.82 -23.10 -4.43
N TYR A 156 14.24 -23.34 -3.25
CA TYR A 156 14.29 -24.60 -2.53
C TYR A 156 12.98 -25.39 -2.61
N LEU A 157 11.95 -24.84 -3.27
CA LEU A 157 10.66 -25.51 -3.36
C LEU A 157 10.76 -26.77 -4.23
N PRO A 158 10.24 -27.91 -3.75
CA PRO A 158 10.04 -29.07 -4.60
C PRO A 158 9.13 -28.73 -5.79
N LYS A 159 9.44 -29.26 -6.98
CA LYS A 159 8.65 -29.02 -8.22
C LYS A 159 7.15 -29.27 -8.08
N PHE A 160 6.73 -30.18 -7.20
CA PHE A 160 5.30 -30.47 -7.00
C PHE A 160 4.54 -29.36 -6.24
N LEU A 161 5.25 -28.43 -5.60
CA LEU A 161 4.70 -27.25 -4.91
C LEU A 161 4.82 -25.97 -5.74
N GLU A 162 5.59 -25.99 -6.84
CA GLU A 162 5.76 -24.85 -7.72
C GLU A 162 4.39 -24.37 -8.26
N GLY A 163 4.09 -23.08 -8.07
CA GLY A 163 2.80 -22.49 -8.44
C GLY A 163 1.59 -22.92 -7.58
N ARG A 164 1.77 -23.75 -6.55
CA ARG A 164 0.67 -24.16 -5.65
C ARG A 164 0.58 -23.35 -4.36
N ILE A 165 1.62 -22.60 -4.04
CA ILE A 165 1.62 -21.73 -2.87
C ILE A 165 0.85 -20.46 -3.24
N PRO A 166 -0.26 -20.14 -2.54
CA PRO A 166 -0.99 -18.93 -2.82
C PRO A 166 -0.11 -17.73 -2.47
N LEU A 167 0.09 -16.84 -3.44
CA LEU A 167 0.79 -15.58 -3.22
C LEU A 167 -0.18 -14.53 -2.68
N PRO A 168 0.25 -13.71 -1.70
CA PRO A 168 -0.51 -12.52 -1.33
C PRO A 168 -0.70 -11.63 -2.55
N VAL A 169 -1.95 -11.35 -2.89
CA VAL A 169 -2.29 -10.41 -3.95
C VAL A 169 -2.31 -9.00 -3.38
N GLU A 170 -1.77 -8.06 -4.14
CA GLU A 170 -1.88 -6.64 -3.90
C GLU A 170 -3.35 -6.23 -3.83
N SER A 171 -3.69 -5.43 -2.83
CA SER A 171 -5.04 -4.90 -2.68
C SER A 171 -5.14 -3.56 -3.40
N TYR A 172 -6.21 -3.38 -4.18
CA TYR A 172 -6.48 -2.15 -4.90
C TYR A 172 -7.77 -1.54 -4.38
N GLU A 173 -7.70 -0.26 -4.03
CA GLU A 173 -8.83 0.49 -3.47
C GLU A 173 -8.93 1.86 -4.11
N GLN A 174 -10.11 2.46 -4.00
CA GLN A 174 -10.37 3.83 -4.41
C GLN A 174 -11.03 4.59 -3.26
N THR A 175 -10.60 5.84 -3.04
CA THR A 175 -11.22 6.72 -2.06
C THR A 175 -11.30 8.15 -2.55
N LEU A 176 -12.27 8.89 -2.04
CA LEU A 176 -12.34 10.33 -2.27
C LEU A 176 -11.19 11.03 -1.55
N LEU A 177 -10.64 12.05 -2.20
CA LEU A 177 -9.62 12.91 -1.61
C LEU A 177 -10.31 13.91 -0.68
N GLU A 178 -10.02 13.84 0.61
CA GLU A 178 -10.60 14.77 1.59
C GLU A 178 -9.93 16.15 1.48
N PRO A 179 -10.68 17.26 1.61
CA PRO A 179 -10.06 18.57 1.74
C PRO A 179 -9.31 18.68 3.08
N ALA A 180 -8.22 19.44 3.10
CA ALA A 180 -7.59 19.82 4.36
C ALA A 180 -8.57 20.62 5.25
N PRO A 181 -8.53 20.43 6.59
CA PRO A 181 -9.35 21.18 7.53
C PRO A 181 -9.03 22.67 7.58
#